data_AF-A0A3C1UYV4-F1
#
_entry.id   AF-A0A3C1UYV4-F1
#
_cell.length_a   1.000
_cell.length_b   1.000
_cell.length_c   1.000
_cell.angle_alpha   90.00
_cell.angle_beta   90.00
_cell.angle_gamma   90.00
#
_symmetry.space_group_name_H-M   'P 1'
#
loop_
_entity.id
_entity.type
_entity.pdbx_description
1 polymer ?
#
loop_
_entity_poly.entity_id
_entity_poly.type
_entity_poly.pdbx_seq_one_letter_code
_entity_poly.pdbx_strand_id
1 'polypeptide(L)' 'MSGHSKWSTIKRKKEKTDSQRAKVFTKIGREISVAVKEGGPDPAVNGKLR' A
#
# COMPACT_ATOMS: atom_id res chain seq x y z
N MET A 1 -9.94 -35.66 9.52
CA MET A 1 -10.53 -34.32 9.72
C MET A 1 -9.45 -33.35 10.16
N SER A 2 -9.50 -32.15 9.59
CA SER A 2 -8.79 -30.92 9.95
C SER A 2 -8.49 -30.76 11.44
N GLY A 3 -7.21 -30.78 11.81
CA GLY A 3 -6.76 -30.43 13.17
C GLY A 3 -5.54 -29.51 13.22
N HIS A 4 -4.88 -29.22 12.09
CA HIS A 4 -3.60 -28.53 12.09
C HIS A 4 -3.63 -27.25 11.26
N SER A 5 -3.44 -26.13 11.96
CA SER A 5 -2.80 -24.92 11.43
C SER A 5 -3.59 -24.04 10.45
N LYS A 6 -4.93 -24.04 10.52
CA LYS A 6 -5.77 -23.03 9.82
C LYS A 6 -5.20 -21.62 9.99
N TRP A 7 -4.78 -21.29 11.22
CA TRP A 7 -4.12 -20.04 11.54
C TRP A 7 -2.79 -19.84 10.79
N SER A 8 -1.90 -20.83 10.76
CA SER A 8 -0.60 -20.72 10.09
C SER A 8 -0.74 -20.52 8.58
N THR A 9 -1.73 -21.15 7.95
CA THR A 9 -2.04 -20.93 6.52
C THR A 9 -2.57 -19.52 6.27
N ILE A 10 -3.47 -19.04 7.13
CA ILE A 10 -3.98 -17.66 7.05
C ILE A 10 -2.84 -16.65 7.25
N LYS A 11 -1.98 -16.87 8.25
CA LYS A 11 -0.82 -16.03 8.56
C LYS A 11 0.11 -15.91 7.34
N ARG A 12 0.53 -17.02 6.76
CA ARG A 12 1.44 -17.02 5.59
C ARG A 12 0.82 -16.32 4.38
N LYS A 13 -0.48 -16.55 4.12
CA LYS A 13 -1.19 -15.87 3.03
C LYS A 13 -1.24 -14.37 3.27
N LYS A 14 -1.56 -13.96 4.50
CA LYS A 14 -1.61 -12.54 4.90
C LYS A 14 -0.23 -11.87 4.79
N GLU A 15 0.83 -12.50 5.30
CA GLU A 15 2.20 -11.96 5.23
C GLU A 15 2.64 -11.68 3.79
N LYS A 16 2.34 -12.59 2.86
CA LYS A 16 2.66 -12.38 1.43
C LYS A 16 1.91 -11.18 0.86
N THR A 17 0.61 -11.07 1.13
CA THR A 17 -0.22 -9.94 0.67
C THR A 17 0.22 -8.63 1.30
N ASP A 18 0.51 -8.62 2.60
CA ASP A 18 0.94 -7.44 3.34
C ASP A 18 2.30 -6.96 2.86
N SER A 19 3.25 -7.86 2.56
CA SER A 19 4.55 -7.51 1.98
C SER A 19 4.41 -6.85 0.60
N GLN A 20 3.54 -7.37 -0.26
CA GLN A 20 3.28 -6.78 -1.58
C GLN A 20 2.62 -5.40 -1.44
N ARG A 21 1.63 -5.29 -0.56
CA ARG A 21 0.91 -4.05 -0.27
C ARG A 21 1.82 -2.99 0.33
N ALA A 22 2.73 -3.35 1.23
CA ALA A 22 3.69 -2.43 1.83
C ALA A 22 4.59 -1.77 0.77
N LYS A 23 5.10 -2.55 -0.18
CA LYS A 23 5.91 -2.01 -1.30
C LYS A 23 5.15 -0.99 -2.13
N VAL A 24 3.87 -1.25 -2.41
CA VAL A 24 3.01 -0.34 -3.17
C VAL A 24 2.75 0.94 -2.37
N PHE A 25 2.43 0.84 -1.09
CA PHE A 25 2.21 2.00 -0.22
C PHE A 25 3.42 2.92 -0.14
N THR A 26 4.64 2.36 -0.03
CA THR A 26 5.86 3.18 -0.02
C THR A 26 6.03 3.97 -1.32
N LYS A 27 5.72 3.37 -2.47
CA LYS A 27 5.79 4.05 -3.77
C LYS A 27 4.76 5.18 -3.87
N ILE A 28 3.50 4.89 -3.53
CA ILE A 28 2.41 5.87 -3.54
C ILE A 28 2.74 7.05 -2.62
N GLY A 29 3.21 6.80 -1.40
CA GLY A 29 3.58 7.87 -0.47
C GLY A 29 4.70 8.78 -0.99
N ARG A 30 5.69 8.19 -1.67
CA ARG A 30 6.75 8.96 -2.34
C ARG A 30 6.20 9.79 -3.50
N GLU A 31 5.33 9.21 -4.33
CA GLU A 31 4.71 9.90 -5.46
C GLU A 31 3.84 11.06 -5.01
N ILE A 32 3.01 10.88 -3.96
CA ILE A 32 2.22 11.96 -3.35
C ILE A 32 3.15 13.09 -2.87
N SER A 33 4.23 12.74 -2.18
CA SER A 33 5.19 13.73 -1.66
C SER A 33 5.86 14.54 -2.78
N VAL A 34 6.16 13.90 -3.91
CA VAL A 34 6.72 14.57 -5.09
C VAL A 34 5.66 15.44 -5.77
N ALA A 35 4.45 14.91 -5.98
CA ALA A 35 3.35 15.64 -6.58
C ALA A 35 3.01 16.90 -5.78
N VAL A 36 2.97 16.83 -4.45
CA VAL A 36 2.75 18.00 -3.58
C VAL A 36 3.87 19.03 -3.71
N LYS A 37 5.13 18.60 -3.82
CA LYS A 37 6.27 19.52 -3.99
C LYS A 37 6.23 20.24 -5.34
N GLU A 38 5.79 19.57 -6.40
CA GLU A 38 5.77 20.12 -7.76
C GLU A 38 4.53 21.00 -8.04
N GLY A 39 3.36 20.59 -7.56
CA GLY A 39 2.07 21.19 -7.93
C GLY A 39 1.26 21.75 -6.77
N GLY A 40 1.83 21.77 -5.56
CA GLY A 40 1.13 22.20 -4.35
C GLY A 40 0.21 21.13 -3.74
N PRO A 41 -0.29 21.37 -2.51
CA PRO A 41 -1.02 20.38 -1.73
C PRO A 41 -2.50 20.22 -2.10
N ASP A 42 -3.05 21.11 -2.92
CA ASP A 42 -4.48 21.12 -3.27
C ASP A 42 -4.77 20.15 -4.44
N PRO A 43 -5.53 19.05 -4.21
CA PRO A 43 -5.87 18.08 -5.25
C PRO A 43 -6.85 18.60 -6.32
N ALA A 44 -7.50 19.75 -6.11
CA ALA A 44 -8.39 20.35 -7.10
C ALA A 44 -7.63 21.01 -8.25
N VAL A 45 -6.41 21.50 -7.97
CA VAL A 45 -5.52 22.15 -8.93
C VAL A 45 -4.37 21.24 -9.35
N ASN A 46 -3.93 20.33 -8.48
CA ASN A 46 -2.87 19.38 -8.77
C ASN A 46 -3.43 18.04 -9.29
N GLY A 47 -3.56 17.94 -10.61
CA GLY A 47 -4.07 16.72 -11.27
C GLY A 47 -3.25 15.45 -11.02
N LYS A 48 -2.00 15.56 -10.52
CA LYS A 48 -1.17 14.40 -10.13
C LYS A 48 -1.57 13.79 -8.78
N LEU A 49 -2.43 14.45 -8.00
CA LEU A 49 -2.95 13.97 -6.71
C LEU A 49 -4.31 13.25 -6.82
N ARG A 50 -4.89 13.16 -8.03
CA ARG A 50 -6.17 12.47 -8.32
C ARG A 50 -5.92 11.21 -9.14
#